data_AF-M5TAD4-F1
#
_entry.id   AF-M5TAD4-F1
#
_cell.length_a   1.000
_cell.length_b   1.000
_cell.length_c   1.000
_cell.angle_alpha   90.00
_cell.angle_beta   90.00
_cell.angle_gamma   90.00
#
_symmetry.space_group_name_H-M   'P 1'
#
loop_
_entity.id
_entity.type
_entity.pdbx_description
1 polymer ?
#
loop_
_entity_poly.entity_id
_entity_poly.type
_entity_poly.pdbx_seq_one_letter_code
_entity_poly.pdbx_strand_id
1 'polypeptide(L)'
;MFAMQRNSRSGILPAEISITQFSVGMLFLAVCLGVSLLLVLQTFGVVELPNSGTAYFCDGVLNGPYGPFANWPISFLSLAYFTGITVGWILAIDKPLSYLFCTVVRIGALASVWFLWTQYSDSSFCVYCAALHGFNIAFWFVVERSPRSTAAIYSPAIGVLVGALVITAMLQVVLSEQRSTAMEKTAKEHLLANDPSPNSFDVTKETRGILESDPQENQVPQRTSSQIATKEPAVPPSPAEQSASEANRENSNGVESHQSLAMGNQSSTASNDAESNLIEQSSRDDDEWSFAANISHARTDDFAIAASVRKTVRNGMVRMFNKQSELSGNGVLIAVRKPFAYILTSASVVDRTKRVSVLTGASDASSYQPEKHYATVVAKSNANGLAILRFMSRSALPAAIPVAGQWNSTDAPQMQAFATGHDGPNNSTYENEAWTRAVVRVKPSETDSSIDTWQLSSASSTKGYGGALTDQQGNLIGLATRIDGEDIAYVHTDEIRRFLEKNGLNDIAFDTANATP
;
A
#
# COMPACT_ATOMS: atom_id res chain seq x y z
N MET A 1 -66.78 -57.50 -25.72
CA MET A 1 -65.43 -57.95 -25.31
C MET A 1 -64.52 -57.85 -26.53
N PHE A 2 -63.55 -56.97 -26.70
CA PHE A 2 -62.90 -55.96 -25.86
C PHE A 2 -62.69 -54.72 -26.74
N ALA A 3 -63.29 -53.59 -26.39
CA ALA A 3 -63.01 -52.32 -27.03
C ALA A 3 -61.68 -51.80 -26.48
N MET A 4 -60.63 -51.94 -27.28
CA MET A 4 -59.28 -51.47 -26.98
C MET A 4 -59.26 -49.93 -27.12
N GLN A 5 -59.55 -49.23 -26.03
CA GLN A 5 -59.34 -47.78 -25.92
C GLN A 5 -57.84 -47.50 -26.09
N ARG A 6 -57.41 -47.15 -27.31
CA ARG A 6 -56.17 -46.42 -27.54
C ARG A 6 -56.29 -45.09 -26.83
N ASN A 7 -55.72 -45.05 -25.63
CA ASN A 7 -55.56 -43.84 -24.86
C ASN A 7 -54.56 -42.98 -25.63
N SER A 8 -55.09 -42.03 -26.43
CA SER A 8 -54.35 -40.92 -27.01
C SER A 8 -53.85 -40.03 -25.87
N ARG A 9 -52.90 -40.54 -25.07
CA ARG A 9 -52.01 -39.70 -24.29
C ARG A 9 -51.22 -38.94 -25.33
N SER A 10 -51.72 -37.75 -25.67
CA SER A 10 -50.97 -36.69 -26.32
C SER A 10 -49.55 -36.75 -25.77
N GLY A 11 -48.65 -37.27 -26.59
CA GLY A 11 -47.25 -37.42 -26.24
C GLY A 11 -46.76 -36.05 -25.85
N ILE A 12 -46.57 -35.84 -24.55
CA ILE A 12 -45.87 -34.69 -24.03
C ILE A 12 -44.44 -34.94 -24.47
N LEU A 13 -44.13 -34.54 -25.70
CA LEU A 13 -42.75 -34.50 -26.17
C LEU A 13 -41.99 -33.69 -25.14
N PRO A 14 -40.82 -34.17 -24.68
CA PRO A 14 -40.04 -33.46 -23.67
C PRO A 14 -39.84 -32.04 -24.17
N ALA A 15 -40.26 -31.06 -23.37
CA ALA A 15 -40.18 -29.67 -23.78
C ALA A 15 -38.72 -29.36 -24.17
N GLU A 16 -38.52 -28.86 -25.39
CA GLU A 16 -37.22 -28.45 -25.90
C GLU A 16 -36.94 -27.01 -25.48
N ILE A 17 -35.65 -26.63 -25.43
CA ILE A 17 -35.26 -25.24 -25.19
C ILE A 17 -35.74 -24.40 -26.38
N SER A 18 -36.60 -23.41 -26.13
CA SER A 18 -37.05 -22.53 -27.21
C SER A 18 -35.87 -21.77 -27.82
N ILE A 19 -35.90 -21.53 -29.13
CA ILE A 19 -34.87 -20.75 -29.86
C ILE A 19 -34.65 -19.38 -29.21
N THR A 20 -35.71 -18.76 -28.71
CA THR A 20 -35.65 -17.49 -27.97
C THR A 20 -34.83 -17.62 -26.69
N GLN A 21 -35.11 -18.63 -25.85
CA GLN A 21 -34.33 -18.88 -24.63
C GLN A 21 -32.86 -19.19 -24.96
N PHE A 22 -32.61 -20.00 -25.98
CA PHE A 22 -31.26 -20.31 -26.42
C PHE A 22 -30.48 -19.05 -26.81
N SER A 23 -31.10 -18.19 -27.63
CA SER A 23 -30.50 -16.95 -28.13
C SER A 23 -30.23 -15.95 -27.01
N VAL A 24 -31.18 -15.77 -26.07
CA VAL A 24 -30.99 -14.92 -24.89
C VAL A 24 -29.87 -15.46 -23.99
N GLY A 25 -29.83 -16.78 -23.78
CA GLY A 25 -28.75 -17.41 -23.02
C GLY A 25 -27.38 -17.19 -23.66
N MET A 26 -27.29 -17.35 -24.99
CA MET A 26 -26.06 -17.10 -25.75
C MET A 26 -25.60 -15.64 -25.66
N LEU A 27 -26.53 -14.68 -25.71
CA LEU A 27 -26.20 -13.26 -25.57
C LEU A 27 -25.54 -12.97 -24.21
N PHE A 28 -26.11 -13.47 -23.12
CA PHE A 28 -25.54 -13.29 -21.78
C PHE A 28 -24.17 -13.95 -21.65
N LEU A 29 -24.00 -15.17 -22.17
CA LEU A 29 -22.72 -15.86 -22.17
C LEU A 29 -21.66 -15.16 -23.02
N ALA A 30 -22.04 -14.58 -24.16
CA ALA A 30 -21.12 -13.82 -24.99
C ALA A 30 -20.57 -12.58 -24.27
N VAL A 31 -21.41 -11.86 -23.52
CA VAL A 31 -20.96 -10.75 -22.67
C VAL A 31 -20.03 -11.25 -21.57
N CYS A 32 -20.40 -12.31 -20.86
CA CYS A 32 -19.55 -12.86 -19.80
C CYS A 32 -18.19 -13.30 -20.34
N LEU A 33 -18.17 -14.01 -21.47
CA LEU A 33 -16.96 -14.50 -22.10
C LEU A 33 -16.07 -13.34 -22.58
N GLY A 34 -16.67 -12.30 -23.19
CA GLY A 34 -15.97 -11.11 -23.64
C GLY A 34 -15.32 -10.34 -22.47
N VAL A 35 -16.06 -10.12 -21.38
CA VAL A 35 -15.52 -9.45 -20.19
C VAL A 35 -14.43 -10.29 -19.52
N SER A 36 -14.63 -11.59 -19.35
CA SER A 36 -13.59 -12.48 -18.82
C SER A 36 -12.33 -12.44 -19.68
N LEU A 37 -12.45 -12.47 -21.01
CA LEU A 37 -11.30 -12.36 -21.90
C LEU A 37 -10.57 -11.03 -21.74
N LEU A 38 -11.29 -9.91 -21.65
CA LEU A 38 -10.69 -8.60 -21.41
C LEU A 38 -9.91 -8.55 -20.09
N LEU A 39 -10.46 -9.13 -19.01
CA LEU A 39 -9.78 -9.21 -17.71
C LEU A 39 -8.51 -10.08 -17.78
N VAL A 40 -8.54 -11.16 -18.54
CA VAL A 40 -7.33 -11.98 -18.81
C VAL A 40 -6.29 -11.20 -19.59
N LEU A 41 -6.68 -10.47 -20.65
CA LEU A 41 -5.77 -9.64 -21.44
C LEU A 41 -5.16 -8.50 -20.60
N GLN A 42 -5.95 -7.90 -19.70
CA GLN A 42 -5.45 -6.92 -18.73
C GLN A 42 -4.44 -7.55 -17.76
N THR A 43 -4.69 -8.78 -17.28
CA THR A 43 -3.74 -9.51 -16.42
C THR A 43 -2.38 -9.71 -17.12
N PHE A 44 -2.39 -9.86 -18.45
CA PHE A 44 -1.18 -9.96 -19.26
C PHE A 44 -0.58 -8.61 -19.68
N GLY A 45 -1.17 -7.48 -19.28
CA GLY A 45 -0.74 -6.14 -19.68
C GLY A 45 -0.94 -5.83 -21.17
N VAL A 46 -1.80 -6.59 -21.87
CA VAL A 46 -2.05 -6.41 -23.32
C VAL A 46 -3.04 -5.28 -23.57
N VAL A 47 -3.99 -5.07 -22.66
CA VAL A 47 -5.04 -4.06 -22.78
C VAL A 47 -5.14 -3.28 -21.48
N GLU A 48 -5.17 -1.96 -21.58
CA GLU A 48 -5.57 -1.06 -20.51
C GLU A 48 -7.07 -0.77 -20.65
N LEU A 49 -7.87 -1.13 -19.64
CA LEU A 49 -9.30 -0.91 -19.69
C LEU A 49 -9.64 0.53 -19.25
N PRO A 50 -10.45 1.29 -20.00
CA PRO A 50 -10.87 2.62 -19.55
C PRO A 50 -11.61 2.51 -18.21
N ASN A 51 -11.34 3.45 -17.31
CA ASN A 51 -11.78 3.44 -15.91
C ASN A 51 -11.25 2.25 -15.06
N SER A 52 -10.25 1.49 -15.53
CA SER A 52 -9.46 0.62 -14.66
C SER A 52 -8.31 1.36 -13.96
N GLY A 53 -8.16 2.67 -14.22
CA GLY A 53 -7.10 3.53 -13.68
C GLY A 53 -7.07 3.62 -12.15
N THR A 54 -8.15 3.22 -11.48
CA THR A 54 -8.10 2.80 -10.08
C THR A 54 -7.74 1.32 -10.04
N ALA A 55 -6.48 0.99 -10.34
CA ALA A 55 -5.94 -0.37 -10.23
C ALA A 55 -6.32 -1.01 -8.88
N TYR A 56 -6.54 -0.20 -7.85
CA TYR A 56 -6.96 -0.57 -6.50
C TYR A 56 -8.19 -1.49 -6.37
N PHE A 57 -9.24 -1.35 -7.18
CA PHE A 57 -10.53 -2.00 -6.83
C PHE A 57 -10.65 -3.44 -7.32
N CYS A 58 -10.39 -3.68 -8.60
CA CYS A 58 -10.42 -5.02 -9.16
C CYS A 58 -9.22 -5.84 -8.64
N ASP A 59 -8.04 -5.22 -8.52
CA ASP A 59 -6.81 -5.90 -8.10
C ASP A 59 -6.80 -6.24 -6.61
N GLY A 60 -7.42 -5.42 -5.74
CA GLY A 60 -7.56 -5.72 -4.31
C GLY A 60 -8.40 -6.97 -4.02
N VAL A 61 -9.47 -7.19 -4.79
CA VAL A 61 -10.29 -8.41 -4.67
C VAL A 61 -9.59 -9.62 -5.30
N LEU A 62 -8.89 -9.41 -6.43
CA LEU A 62 -8.19 -10.47 -7.17
C LEU A 62 -6.87 -10.92 -6.54
N ASN A 63 -6.19 -10.05 -5.79
CA ASN A 63 -4.93 -10.32 -5.10
C ASN A 63 -5.08 -10.42 -3.57
N GLY A 64 -6.25 -10.08 -3.04
CA GLY A 64 -6.57 -10.19 -1.61
C GLY A 64 -6.58 -11.65 -1.11
N PRO A 65 -6.94 -11.88 0.16
CA PRO A 65 -6.97 -13.21 0.77
C PRO A 65 -7.84 -14.22 0.02
N TYR A 66 -8.81 -13.72 -0.76
CA TYR A 66 -9.76 -14.48 -1.54
C TYR A 66 -9.35 -14.64 -3.01
N GLY A 67 -8.25 -14.02 -3.41
CA GLY A 67 -7.79 -13.82 -4.77
C GLY A 67 -7.23 -15.07 -5.46
N PRO A 68 -6.16 -15.70 -4.94
CA PRO A 68 -5.58 -16.87 -5.58
C PRO A 68 -6.26 -18.16 -5.11
N PHE A 69 -7.19 -18.69 -5.90
CA PHE A 69 -7.64 -20.07 -5.72
C PHE A 69 -6.55 -21.02 -6.25
N ALA A 70 -5.82 -21.69 -5.36
CA ALA A 70 -4.71 -22.58 -5.72
C ALA A 70 -3.63 -21.92 -6.62
N ASN A 71 -3.27 -20.66 -6.33
CA ASN A 71 -2.31 -19.85 -7.09
C ASN A 71 -2.74 -19.52 -8.53
N TRP A 72 -4.03 -19.65 -8.86
CA TRP A 72 -4.57 -19.20 -10.14
C TRP A 72 -5.24 -17.83 -10.00
N PRO A 73 -4.96 -16.89 -10.93
CA PRO A 73 -5.76 -15.69 -11.06
C PRO A 73 -7.24 -16.04 -11.28
N ILE A 74 -8.14 -15.40 -10.51
CA ILE A 74 -9.59 -15.58 -10.68
C ILE A 74 -10.05 -15.25 -12.11
N SER A 75 -9.38 -14.31 -12.80
CA SER A 75 -9.67 -14.00 -14.20
C SER A 75 -9.57 -15.24 -15.10
N PHE A 76 -8.59 -16.12 -14.88
CA PHE A 76 -8.42 -17.37 -15.62
C PHE A 76 -9.50 -18.39 -15.29
N LEU A 77 -9.86 -18.49 -14.02
CA LEU A 77 -10.96 -19.35 -13.57
C LEU A 77 -12.28 -18.92 -14.21
N SER A 78 -12.54 -17.61 -14.31
CA SER A 78 -13.74 -17.06 -14.95
C SER A 78 -13.80 -17.41 -16.43
N LEU A 79 -12.69 -17.23 -17.17
CA LEU A 79 -12.62 -17.53 -18.60
C LEU A 79 -12.84 -19.03 -18.87
N ALA A 80 -12.22 -19.90 -18.06
CA ALA A 80 -12.41 -21.34 -18.16
C ALA A 80 -13.87 -21.75 -17.87
N TYR A 81 -14.47 -21.18 -16.81
CA TYR A 81 -15.86 -21.41 -16.45
C TYR A 81 -16.82 -21.01 -17.58
N PHE A 82 -16.75 -19.76 -18.06
CA PHE A 82 -17.69 -19.28 -19.08
C PHE A 82 -17.50 -19.95 -20.43
N THR A 83 -16.27 -20.34 -20.78
CA THR A 83 -16.03 -21.15 -21.99
C THR A 83 -16.69 -22.52 -21.85
N GLY A 84 -16.52 -23.19 -20.71
CA GLY A 84 -17.18 -24.46 -20.43
C GLY A 84 -18.70 -24.34 -20.51
N ILE A 85 -19.30 -23.38 -19.81
CA ILE A 85 -20.75 -23.16 -19.85
C ILE A 85 -21.26 -22.88 -21.27
N THR A 86 -20.51 -22.09 -22.06
CA THR A 86 -20.85 -21.80 -23.47
C THR A 86 -20.87 -23.07 -24.30
N VAL A 87 -19.84 -23.92 -24.20
CA VAL A 87 -19.81 -25.21 -24.91
C VAL A 87 -20.98 -26.11 -24.45
N GLY A 88 -21.22 -26.19 -23.14
CA GLY A 88 -22.33 -26.97 -22.60
C GLY A 88 -23.70 -26.48 -23.09
N TRP A 89 -23.90 -25.16 -23.19
CA TRP A 89 -25.12 -24.54 -23.71
C TRP A 89 -25.33 -24.84 -25.19
N ILE A 90 -24.27 -24.74 -26.01
CA ILE A 90 -24.31 -25.10 -27.44
C ILE A 90 -24.64 -26.59 -27.63
N LEU A 91 -24.07 -27.49 -26.81
CA LEU A 91 -24.37 -28.93 -26.90
C LEU A 91 -25.78 -29.30 -26.43
N ALA A 92 -26.45 -28.38 -25.74
CA ALA A 92 -27.84 -28.50 -25.30
C ALA A 92 -28.87 -28.00 -26.33
N ILE A 93 -28.43 -27.53 -27.52
CA ILE A 93 -29.34 -27.26 -28.64
C ILE A 93 -30.19 -28.53 -28.89
N ASP A 94 -31.50 -28.37 -28.89
CA ASP A 94 -32.52 -29.42 -29.07
C ASP A 94 -32.52 -30.53 -28.01
N LYS A 95 -31.90 -30.29 -26.84
CA LYS A 95 -31.87 -31.26 -25.73
C LYS A 95 -32.35 -30.63 -24.44
N PRO A 96 -33.08 -31.39 -23.59
CA PRO A 96 -33.39 -30.93 -22.25
C PRO A 96 -32.11 -30.83 -21.41
N LEU A 97 -32.08 -29.86 -20.48
CA LEU A 97 -30.91 -29.65 -19.63
C LEU A 97 -30.76 -30.76 -18.59
N SER A 98 -29.51 -31.19 -18.38
CA SER A 98 -29.18 -32.14 -17.32
C SER A 98 -29.16 -31.45 -15.95
N TYR A 99 -29.44 -32.23 -14.90
CA TYR A 99 -29.38 -31.71 -13.52
C TYR A 99 -27.98 -31.23 -13.14
N LEU A 100 -26.95 -31.90 -13.64
CA LEU A 100 -25.56 -31.54 -13.36
C LEU A 100 -25.18 -30.19 -14.00
N PHE A 101 -25.59 -29.95 -15.25
CA PHE A 101 -25.39 -28.64 -15.89
C PHE A 101 -26.07 -27.52 -15.10
N CYS A 102 -27.35 -27.71 -14.73
CA CYS A 102 -28.08 -26.75 -13.88
C CYS A 102 -27.35 -26.49 -12.55
N THR A 103 -26.80 -27.53 -11.92
CA THR A 103 -26.08 -27.42 -10.65
C THR A 103 -24.81 -26.58 -10.79
N VAL A 104 -24.03 -26.78 -11.87
CA VAL A 104 -22.82 -25.98 -12.13
C VAL A 104 -23.17 -24.50 -12.38
N VAL A 105 -24.26 -24.22 -13.10
CA VAL A 105 -24.75 -22.85 -13.31
C VAL A 105 -25.17 -22.20 -11.99
N ARG A 106 -25.88 -22.93 -11.13
CA ARG A 106 -26.28 -22.45 -9.78
C ARG A 106 -25.10 -22.08 -8.91
N ILE A 107 -24.06 -22.93 -8.88
CA ILE A 107 -22.84 -22.66 -8.11
C ILE A 107 -22.17 -21.37 -8.61
N GLY A 108 -22.06 -21.20 -9.93
CA GLY A 108 -21.52 -19.96 -10.51
C GLY A 108 -22.35 -18.72 -10.19
N ALA A 109 -23.69 -18.84 -10.18
CA ALA A 109 -24.59 -17.75 -9.79
C ALA A 109 -24.43 -17.39 -8.30
N LEU A 110 -24.34 -18.38 -7.40
CA LEU A 110 -24.07 -18.16 -5.97
C LEU A 110 -22.72 -17.47 -5.75
N ALA A 111 -21.67 -17.91 -6.45
CA ALA A 111 -20.37 -17.25 -6.42
C ALA A 111 -20.48 -15.80 -6.92
N SER A 112 -21.29 -15.54 -7.95
CA SER A 112 -21.49 -14.19 -8.49
C SER A 112 -22.22 -13.26 -7.51
N VAL A 113 -23.22 -13.76 -6.77
CA VAL A 113 -23.88 -13.00 -5.71
C VAL A 113 -22.88 -12.66 -4.59
N TRP A 114 -22.06 -13.64 -4.19
CA TRP A 114 -21.00 -13.41 -3.20
C TRP A 114 -20.01 -12.31 -3.66
N PHE A 115 -19.52 -12.38 -4.90
CA PHE A 115 -18.59 -11.38 -5.44
C PHE A 115 -19.21 -9.97 -5.57
N LEU A 116 -20.50 -9.86 -5.89
CA LEU A 116 -21.18 -8.57 -5.89
C LEU A 116 -21.35 -8.02 -4.47
N TRP A 117 -21.64 -8.89 -3.50
CA TRP A 117 -21.72 -8.51 -2.10
C TRP A 117 -20.39 -7.99 -1.57
N THR A 118 -19.27 -8.66 -1.85
CA THR A 118 -17.94 -8.21 -1.41
C THR A 118 -17.53 -6.88 -2.05
N GLN A 119 -17.82 -6.69 -3.34
CA GLN A 119 -17.58 -5.38 -3.99
C GLN A 119 -18.38 -4.25 -3.35
N TYR A 120 -19.62 -4.54 -2.95
CA TYR A 120 -20.48 -3.58 -2.27
C TYR A 120 -19.98 -3.27 -0.85
N SER A 121 -19.55 -4.27 -0.08
CA SER A 121 -19.05 -4.06 1.29
C SER A 121 -17.73 -3.29 1.33
N ASP A 122 -16.87 -3.51 0.35
CA ASP A 122 -15.50 -2.98 0.35
C ASP A 122 -15.38 -1.67 -0.45
N SER A 123 -16.52 -1.09 -0.85
CA SER A 123 -16.61 0.11 -1.73
C SER A 123 -15.75 -0.02 -2.99
N SER A 124 -15.52 -1.25 -3.45
CA SER A 124 -14.59 -1.60 -4.52
C SER A 124 -15.35 -1.94 -5.80
N PHE A 125 -16.15 -0.99 -6.29
CA PHE A 125 -17.04 -1.22 -7.41
C PHE A 125 -16.29 -1.21 -8.74
N CYS A 126 -16.22 -2.36 -9.40
CA CYS A 126 -15.58 -2.51 -10.72
C CYS A 126 -16.67 -2.79 -11.77
N VAL A 127 -16.88 -1.86 -12.71
CA VAL A 127 -17.97 -1.95 -13.71
C VAL A 127 -17.93 -3.23 -14.55
N TYR A 128 -16.71 -3.70 -14.86
CA TYR A 128 -16.50 -4.94 -15.60
C TYR A 128 -16.92 -6.17 -14.78
N CYS A 129 -16.52 -6.26 -13.51
CA CYS A 129 -16.96 -7.34 -12.61
C CYS A 129 -18.47 -7.29 -12.37
N ALA A 130 -19.04 -6.10 -12.18
CA ALA A 130 -20.48 -5.93 -12.02
C ALA A 130 -21.25 -6.45 -13.24
N ALA A 131 -20.78 -6.13 -14.45
CA ALA A 131 -21.34 -6.66 -15.69
C ALA A 131 -21.20 -8.19 -15.75
N LEU A 132 -19.98 -8.73 -15.57
CA LEU A 132 -19.70 -10.17 -15.61
C LEU A 132 -20.65 -10.97 -14.69
N HIS A 133 -20.77 -10.54 -13.44
CA HIS A 133 -21.60 -11.22 -12.44
C HIS A 133 -23.10 -11.01 -12.68
N GLY A 134 -23.51 -9.79 -13.07
CA GLY A 134 -24.90 -9.48 -13.40
C GLY A 134 -25.43 -10.33 -14.56
N PHE A 135 -24.64 -10.44 -15.64
CA PHE A 135 -25.01 -11.26 -16.80
C PHE A 135 -24.97 -12.76 -16.50
N ASN A 136 -24.08 -13.24 -15.63
CA ASN A 136 -24.10 -14.64 -15.19
C ASN A 136 -25.37 -14.97 -14.37
N ILE A 137 -25.78 -14.08 -13.48
CA ILE A 137 -27.04 -14.23 -12.72
C ILE A 137 -28.24 -14.21 -13.68
N ALA A 138 -28.24 -13.33 -14.68
CA ALA A 138 -29.28 -13.30 -15.72
C ALA A 138 -29.34 -14.61 -16.52
N PHE A 139 -28.19 -15.18 -16.89
CA PHE A 139 -28.09 -16.48 -17.54
C PHE A 139 -28.66 -17.61 -16.67
N TRP A 140 -28.37 -17.60 -15.37
CA TRP A 140 -28.95 -18.58 -14.44
C TRP A 140 -30.49 -18.57 -14.46
N PHE A 141 -31.12 -17.40 -14.51
CA PHE A 141 -32.58 -17.30 -14.64
C PHE A 141 -33.15 -17.87 -15.95
N VAL A 142 -32.37 -17.86 -17.04
CA VAL A 142 -32.73 -18.51 -18.31
C VAL A 142 -32.67 -20.04 -18.14
N VAL A 143 -31.60 -20.53 -17.51
CA VAL A 143 -31.41 -21.96 -17.22
C VAL A 143 -32.49 -22.52 -16.29
N GLU A 144 -32.92 -21.76 -15.28
CA GLU A 144 -34.00 -22.20 -14.36
C GLU A 144 -35.36 -22.32 -15.05
N ARG A 145 -35.62 -21.52 -16.09
CA ARG A 145 -36.85 -21.57 -16.89
C ARG A 145 -36.80 -22.59 -18.03
N SER A 146 -35.64 -23.19 -18.27
CA SER A 146 -35.46 -24.15 -19.35
C SER A 146 -35.92 -25.54 -18.94
N PRO A 147 -36.49 -26.33 -19.86
CA PRO A 147 -36.92 -27.70 -19.57
C PRO A 147 -35.79 -28.59 -19.06
N ARG A 148 -36.13 -29.46 -18.10
CA ARG A 148 -35.21 -30.43 -17.50
C ARG A 148 -35.64 -31.84 -17.84
N SER A 149 -34.66 -32.72 -18.01
CA SER A 149 -34.91 -34.15 -18.08
C SER A 149 -33.99 -34.88 -17.12
N THR A 150 -34.57 -35.78 -16.33
CA THR A 150 -33.82 -36.71 -15.47
C THR A 150 -33.09 -37.78 -16.27
N ALA A 151 -33.53 -38.03 -17.51
CA ALA A 151 -32.91 -38.96 -18.44
C ALA A 151 -31.90 -38.28 -19.39
N ALA A 152 -31.70 -36.96 -19.27
CA ALA A 152 -30.75 -36.24 -20.12
C ALA A 152 -29.33 -36.78 -19.94
N ILE A 153 -28.76 -37.22 -21.06
CA ILE A 153 -27.38 -37.69 -21.19
C ILE A 153 -26.43 -36.58 -20.69
N TYR A 154 -25.34 -36.98 -20.02
CA TYR A 154 -24.30 -36.10 -19.46
C TYR A 154 -23.60 -35.16 -20.46
N SER A 155 -24.02 -35.13 -21.73
CA SER A 155 -23.38 -34.41 -22.84
C SER A 155 -23.15 -32.91 -22.57
N PRO A 156 -24.12 -32.11 -22.08
CA PRO A 156 -23.86 -30.70 -21.77
C PRO A 156 -22.81 -30.51 -20.65
N ALA A 157 -22.85 -31.37 -19.63
CA ALA A 157 -21.90 -31.32 -18.52
C ALA A 157 -20.48 -31.71 -18.95
N ILE A 158 -20.35 -32.72 -19.83
CA ILE A 158 -19.07 -33.09 -20.43
C ILE A 158 -18.52 -31.91 -21.25
N GLY A 159 -19.38 -31.21 -21.99
CA GLY A 159 -19.01 -29.98 -22.71
C GLY A 159 -18.39 -28.93 -21.80
N VAL A 160 -18.97 -28.71 -20.62
CA VAL A 160 -18.42 -27.79 -19.61
C VAL A 160 -17.02 -28.21 -19.18
N LEU A 161 -16.85 -29.48 -18.84
CA LEU A 161 -15.57 -30.01 -18.38
C LEU A 161 -14.49 -29.94 -19.47
N VAL A 162 -14.82 -30.35 -20.70
CA VAL A 162 -13.89 -30.31 -21.83
C VAL A 162 -13.50 -28.87 -22.17
N GLY A 163 -14.47 -27.95 -22.26
CA GLY A 163 -14.19 -26.54 -22.55
C GLY A 163 -13.30 -25.89 -21.48
N ALA A 164 -13.60 -26.15 -20.21
CA ALA A 164 -12.79 -25.64 -19.10
C ALA A 164 -11.36 -26.22 -19.13
N LEU A 165 -11.19 -27.52 -19.37
CA LEU A 165 -9.88 -28.17 -19.44
C LEU A 165 -9.03 -27.64 -20.60
N VAL A 166 -9.63 -27.42 -21.78
CA VAL A 166 -8.91 -26.88 -22.95
C VAL A 166 -8.38 -25.48 -22.66
N ILE A 167 -9.22 -24.59 -22.15
CA ILE A 167 -8.78 -23.22 -21.79
C ILE A 167 -7.74 -23.23 -20.68
N THR A 168 -7.92 -24.09 -19.68
CA THR A 168 -6.96 -24.26 -18.58
C THR A 168 -5.59 -24.67 -19.12
N ALA A 169 -5.54 -25.64 -20.04
CA ALA A 169 -4.30 -26.08 -20.66
C ALA A 169 -3.66 -24.97 -21.51
N MET A 170 -4.44 -24.25 -22.30
CA MET A 170 -3.93 -23.12 -23.11
C MET A 170 -3.33 -22.02 -22.25
N LEU A 171 -4.02 -21.60 -21.18
CA LEU A 171 -3.52 -20.57 -20.26
C LEU A 171 -2.23 -21.02 -19.55
N GLN A 172 -2.12 -22.30 -19.20
CA GLN A 172 -0.88 -22.85 -18.61
C GLN A 172 0.31 -22.78 -19.55
N VAL A 173 0.11 -23.01 -20.85
CA VAL A 173 1.17 -22.85 -21.86
C VAL A 173 1.62 -21.39 -21.97
N VAL A 174 0.66 -20.45 -22.02
CA VAL A 174 1.00 -19.01 -22.09
C VAL A 174 1.75 -18.55 -20.83
N LEU A 175 1.32 -19.01 -19.65
CA LEU A 175 1.98 -18.66 -18.39
C LEU A 175 3.39 -19.25 -18.27
N SER A 176 3.62 -20.46 -18.77
CA SER A 176 4.94 -21.07 -18.75
C SER A 176 5.91 -20.31 -19.66
N GLU A 177 5.43 -19.87 -20.82
CA GLU A 177 6.20 -19.07 -21.76
C GLU A 177 6.55 -17.69 -21.19
N GLN A 178 5.59 -17.01 -20.54
CA GLN A 178 5.87 -15.74 -19.84
C GLN A 178 6.87 -15.91 -18.69
N ARG A 179 6.77 -16.99 -17.91
CA ARG A 179 7.75 -17.26 -16.84
C ARG A 179 9.14 -17.51 -17.42
N SER A 180 9.23 -18.22 -18.55
CA SER A 180 10.52 -18.49 -19.21
C SER A 180 11.19 -17.21 -19.71
N THR A 181 10.43 -16.31 -20.34
CA THR A 181 10.95 -15.03 -20.85
C THR A 181 11.31 -14.07 -19.72
N ALA A 182 10.55 -14.05 -18.63
CA ALA A 182 10.89 -13.29 -17.43
C ALA A 182 12.21 -13.78 -16.80
N MET A 183 12.38 -15.10 -16.65
CA MET A 183 13.63 -15.68 -16.13
C MET A 183 14.82 -15.39 -17.05
N GLU A 184 14.64 -15.42 -18.37
CA GLU A 184 15.70 -15.08 -19.33
C GLU A 184 16.12 -13.61 -19.21
N LYS A 185 15.16 -12.69 -19.08
CA LYS A 185 15.44 -11.26 -18.87
C LYS A 185 16.21 -11.04 -17.56
N THR A 186 15.72 -11.59 -16.45
CA THR A 186 16.40 -11.50 -15.15
C THR A 186 17.79 -12.13 -15.19
N ALA A 187 17.98 -13.24 -15.91
CA ALA A 187 19.29 -13.86 -16.08
C ALA A 187 20.24 -12.97 -16.89
N LYS A 188 19.77 -12.35 -17.98
CA LYS A 188 20.56 -11.40 -18.78
C LYS A 188 20.93 -10.15 -17.97
N GLU A 189 20.00 -9.60 -17.20
CA GLU A 189 20.26 -8.48 -16.30
C GLU A 189 21.31 -8.83 -15.23
N HIS A 190 21.23 -10.03 -14.65
CA HIS A 190 22.26 -10.51 -13.72
C HIS A 190 23.62 -10.73 -14.37
N LEU A 191 23.68 -11.14 -15.64
CA LEU A 191 24.93 -11.25 -16.38
C LEU A 191 25.51 -9.86 -16.69
N LEU A 192 24.68 -8.92 -17.14
CA LEU A 192 25.09 -7.54 -17.41
C LEU A 192 25.53 -6.79 -16.14
N ALA A 193 24.89 -7.06 -15.00
CA ALA A 193 25.27 -6.47 -13.72
C ALA A 193 26.59 -7.02 -13.16
N ASN A 194 27.01 -8.21 -13.59
CA ASN A 194 28.22 -8.89 -13.12
C ASN A 194 29.37 -8.88 -14.13
N ASP A 195 29.20 -8.31 -15.33
CA ASP A 195 30.29 -8.14 -16.29
C ASP A 195 31.20 -7.00 -15.78
N PRO A 196 32.41 -7.28 -15.28
CA PRO A 196 33.31 -6.24 -14.81
C PRO A 196 33.65 -5.36 -16.01
N SER A 197 33.16 -4.13 -16.01
CA SER A 197 33.41 -3.14 -17.04
C SER A 197 34.88 -3.23 -17.53
N PRO A 198 35.12 -3.50 -18.82
CA PRO A 198 36.47 -3.68 -19.36
C PRO A 198 37.32 -2.39 -19.29
N ASN A 199 36.77 -1.28 -18.80
CA ASN A 199 37.47 0.00 -18.64
C ASN A 199 38.10 0.20 -17.24
N SER A 200 38.22 -0.83 -16.39
CA SER A 200 38.87 -0.71 -15.07
C SER A 200 40.34 -1.15 -15.01
N PHE A 201 40.97 -1.45 -16.15
CA PHE A 201 42.40 -1.81 -16.21
C PHE A 201 43.19 -0.88 -17.14
N ASP A 202 43.62 0.28 -16.62
CA ASP A 202 44.98 0.80 -16.88
C ASP A 202 45.39 1.84 -15.81
N VAL A 203 45.60 1.42 -14.56
CA VAL A 203 46.25 2.23 -13.51
C VAL A 203 47.35 1.42 -12.82
N THR A 204 48.32 0.91 -13.59
CA THR A 204 49.56 0.33 -13.01
C THR A 204 50.85 0.78 -13.68
N LYS A 205 50.86 1.86 -14.47
CA LYS A 205 52.09 2.35 -15.12
C LYS A 205 52.77 3.57 -14.52
N GLU A 206 52.26 4.18 -13.45
CA GLU A 206 52.80 5.46 -12.95
C GLU A 206 53.16 5.47 -11.45
N THR A 207 53.75 4.38 -10.94
CA THR A 207 54.38 4.40 -9.61
C THR A 207 55.63 3.49 -9.58
N ARG A 208 56.56 3.74 -10.50
CA ARG A 208 57.89 3.10 -10.49
C ARG A 208 59.04 4.11 -10.63
N GLY A 209 58.87 5.26 -10.00
CA GLY A 209 59.96 6.19 -9.73
C GLY A 209 59.78 6.73 -8.32
N ILE A 210 60.86 6.85 -7.57
CA ILE A 210 60.94 7.30 -6.16
C ILE A 210 60.72 6.17 -5.14
N LEU A 211 61.73 5.32 -4.97
CA LEU A 211 62.30 5.06 -3.65
C LEU A 211 63.70 4.45 -3.83
N GLU A 212 64.72 5.29 -3.76
CA GLU A 212 66.12 4.92 -3.71
C GLU A 212 66.77 5.73 -2.58
N SER A 213 67.59 5.05 -1.76
CA SER A 213 68.32 5.47 -0.54
C SER A 213 67.46 5.83 0.69
N ASP A 214 67.69 5.37 1.92
CA ASP A 214 68.96 5.02 2.59
C ASP A 214 68.73 4.10 3.83
N PRO A 215 69.77 3.39 4.34
CA PRO A 215 69.68 2.58 5.56
C PRO A 215 70.38 3.23 6.78
N GLN A 216 69.64 3.39 7.89
CA GLN A 216 70.19 3.50 9.26
C GLN A 216 69.26 2.70 10.19
N GLU A 217 69.66 1.59 10.80
CA GLU A 217 70.65 1.40 11.87
C GLU A 217 70.24 2.00 13.23
N ASN A 218 69.98 1.09 14.20
CA ASN A 218 69.95 1.27 15.66
C ASN A 218 68.80 2.13 16.26
N GLN A 219 68.18 1.83 17.40
CA GLN A 219 68.54 1.03 18.57
C GLN A 219 67.27 0.73 19.40
N VAL A 220 67.27 -0.41 20.08
CA VAL A 220 66.34 -0.82 21.13
C VAL A 220 66.61 -0.01 22.41
N PRO A 221 65.59 0.25 23.24
CA PRO A 221 65.73 -0.12 24.65
C PRO A 221 64.50 -0.81 25.25
N GLN A 222 64.80 -1.90 25.97
CA GLN A 222 63.96 -2.54 26.97
C GLN A 222 63.56 -1.56 28.09
N ARG A 223 62.31 -1.62 28.56
CA ARG A 223 61.98 -1.33 29.97
C ARG A 223 60.75 -2.10 30.46
N THR A 224 61.07 -3.13 31.25
CA THR A 224 60.52 -3.46 32.58
C THR A 224 59.02 -3.63 32.80
N SER A 225 58.67 -4.87 33.13
CA SER A 225 57.58 -5.30 34.00
C SER A 225 57.41 -4.42 35.24
N SER A 226 56.16 -4.12 35.59
CA SER A 226 55.74 -3.99 36.98
C SER A 226 54.37 -4.63 37.17
N GLN A 227 54.40 -5.69 37.97
CA GLN A 227 53.26 -6.33 38.61
C GLN A 227 52.53 -5.31 39.51
N ILE A 228 51.20 -5.30 39.48
CA ILE A 228 50.39 -4.85 40.62
C ILE A 228 49.36 -5.93 40.93
N ALA A 229 49.43 -6.36 42.18
CA ALA A 229 48.67 -7.41 42.81
C ALA A 229 47.24 -6.96 43.15
N THR A 230 46.33 -7.93 43.03
CA THR A 230 45.29 -8.34 43.98
C THR A 230 44.71 -7.28 44.94
N LYS A 231 43.41 -6.98 44.79
CA LYS A 231 42.52 -6.83 45.95
C LYS A 231 41.04 -7.01 45.60
N GLU A 232 40.53 -8.19 45.96
CA GLU A 232 39.13 -8.52 46.16
C GLU A 232 38.62 -7.88 47.46
N PRO A 233 37.34 -7.47 47.52
CA PRO A 233 36.59 -7.72 48.75
C PRO A 233 35.14 -8.17 48.53
N ALA A 234 34.87 -9.39 49.00
CA ALA A 234 33.85 -9.77 49.98
C ALA A 234 32.39 -9.27 49.81
N VAL A 235 31.55 -10.23 49.44
CA VAL A 235 30.12 -10.37 49.82
C VAL A 235 30.02 -10.74 51.31
N PRO A 236 29.06 -10.19 52.09
CA PRO A 236 27.98 -11.03 52.67
C PRO A 236 26.69 -10.21 53.02
N PRO A 237 25.69 -10.79 53.72
CA PRO A 237 24.74 -11.77 53.23
C PRO A 237 23.27 -11.29 53.32
N SER A 238 22.40 -12.02 52.62
CA SER A 238 20.94 -12.02 52.79
C SER A 238 20.53 -12.58 54.17
N PRO A 239 19.46 -12.07 54.79
CA PRO A 239 18.63 -12.84 55.71
C PRO A 239 17.24 -13.13 55.11
N ALA A 240 16.84 -14.38 55.31
CA ALA A 240 15.57 -14.97 54.96
C ALA A 240 14.41 -14.58 55.90
N GLU A 241 13.21 -14.71 55.35
CA GLU A 241 11.97 -15.29 55.92
C GLU A 241 11.53 -14.98 57.36
N GLN A 242 10.32 -14.42 57.46
CA GLN A 242 9.23 -14.76 58.40
C GLN A 242 7.95 -14.06 57.87
N SER A 243 6.95 -14.75 57.30
CA SER A 243 5.91 -15.61 57.90
C SER A 243 4.86 -14.86 58.73
N ALA A 244 3.59 -14.99 58.30
CA ALA A 244 2.31 -14.83 59.05
C ALA A 244 1.97 -13.40 59.53
N SER A 245 0.72 -12.94 59.69
CA SER A 245 -0.63 -13.44 59.47
C SER A 245 -1.60 -12.24 59.55
N GLU A 246 -2.83 -12.45 59.08
CA GLU A 246 -4.09 -11.95 59.68
C GLU A 246 -4.47 -10.46 59.73
N ALA A 247 -5.65 -10.24 59.12
CA ALA A 247 -6.86 -9.62 59.71
C ALA A 247 -7.07 -8.09 59.63
N ASN A 248 -8.17 -7.76 58.94
CA ASN A 248 -9.22 -6.79 59.28
C ASN A 248 -8.82 -5.45 59.94
N ARG A 249 -9.10 -4.36 59.22
CA ARG A 249 -10.00 -3.31 59.75
C ARG A 249 -10.48 -2.34 58.68
N GLU A 250 -11.79 -2.06 58.75
CA GLU A 250 -12.47 -0.89 58.22
C GLU A 250 -11.75 0.40 58.62
N ASN A 251 -11.71 1.40 57.73
CA ASN A 251 -12.25 2.70 58.09
C ASN A 251 -12.52 3.61 56.89
N SER A 252 -13.66 4.27 56.97
CA SER A 252 -14.15 5.36 56.13
C SER A 252 -13.36 6.66 56.33
N ASN A 253 -13.67 7.62 55.45
CA ASN A 253 -13.60 9.09 55.55
C ASN A 253 -12.88 9.62 54.29
N GLY A 254 -13.53 10.34 53.36
CA GLY A 254 -14.44 11.45 53.59
C GLY A 254 -13.61 12.73 53.63
N VAL A 255 -13.43 13.39 52.48
CA VAL A 255 -12.88 14.75 52.42
C VAL A 255 -13.72 15.58 51.46
N GLU A 256 -14.33 16.60 52.06
CA GLU A 256 -15.24 17.57 51.48
C GLU A 256 -14.54 18.66 50.68
N SER A 257 -15.33 19.21 49.78
CA SER A 257 -15.21 20.50 49.10
C SER A 257 -15.09 21.69 50.05
N HIS A 258 -14.23 22.66 49.71
CA HIS A 258 -14.36 24.03 50.18
C HIS A 258 -14.52 25.00 49.01
N GLN A 259 -15.72 25.60 48.94
CA GLN A 259 -16.00 26.87 48.28
C GLN A 259 -15.39 28.03 49.09
N SER A 260 -15.00 29.10 48.40
CA SER A 260 -14.94 30.45 48.98
C SER A 260 -15.21 31.49 47.89
N LEU A 261 -16.31 32.22 48.09
CA LEU A 261 -16.66 33.48 47.44
C LEU A 261 -15.73 34.62 47.90
N ALA A 262 -15.46 35.61 47.05
CA ALA A 262 -16.03 36.97 47.17
C ALA A 262 -15.17 38.07 46.49
N MET A 263 -15.87 38.83 45.62
CA MET A 263 -15.85 40.29 45.41
C MET A 263 -14.56 41.07 45.09
N GLY A 264 -14.68 41.93 44.08
CA GLY A 264 -13.82 43.11 43.90
C GLY A 264 -14.04 43.87 42.61
N ASN A 265 -15.14 44.63 42.53
CA ASN A 265 -15.40 45.64 41.49
C ASN A 265 -14.38 46.79 41.59
N GLN A 266 -13.85 47.29 40.46
CA GLN A 266 -13.57 48.72 40.27
C GLN A 266 -13.28 49.07 38.80
N SER A 267 -13.93 50.15 38.37
CA SER A 267 -13.82 50.85 37.09
C SER A 267 -12.98 52.12 37.25
N SER A 268 -12.22 52.51 36.21
CA SER A 268 -11.97 53.89 35.76
C SER A 268 -11.01 53.87 34.56
N THR A 269 -11.49 54.15 33.34
CA THR A 269 -11.50 55.43 32.58
C THR A 269 -10.25 55.72 31.73
N ALA A 270 -10.54 55.86 30.43
CA ALA A 270 -10.05 56.86 29.47
C ALA A 270 -8.58 56.82 28.99
N SER A 271 -8.41 56.60 27.69
CA SER A 271 -8.00 57.68 26.77
C SER A 271 -8.34 57.31 25.32
N ASN A 272 -8.93 58.27 24.62
CA ASN A 272 -9.13 58.30 23.19
C ASN A 272 -7.79 58.63 22.52
N ASP A 273 -7.55 58.09 21.32
CA ASP A 273 -7.08 58.84 20.14
C ASP A 273 -6.84 57.87 18.97
N ALA A 274 -7.12 58.36 17.75
CA ALA A 274 -6.84 57.77 16.43
C ALA A 274 -7.97 56.99 15.72
N GLU A 275 -9.14 57.63 15.55
CA GLU A 275 -9.98 57.44 14.36
C GLU A 275 -9.60 58.48 13.30
N SER A 276 -8.78 58.08 12.31
CA SER A 276 -8.76 58.68 10.96
C SER A 276 -7.81 57.89 10.06
N ASN A 277 -8.25 56.72 9.57
CA ASN A 277 -7.69 56.08 8.37
C ASN A 277 -8.53 54.91 7.80
N LEU A 278 -9.81 54.78 8.20
CA LEU A 278 -10.60 53.56 7.94
C LEU A 278 -11.55 53.59 6.73
N ILE A 279 -11.41 54.55 5.80
CA ILE A 279 -12.36 54.67 4.67
C ILE A 279 -11.82 54.14 3.33
N GLU A 280 -10.52 53.81 3.20
CA GLU A 280 -9.96 53.28 1.93
C GLU A 280 -9.63 51.77 1.91
N GLN A 281 -9.90 51.01 2.98
CA GLN A 281 -9.68 49.55 3.01
C GLN A 281 -10.96 48.71 2.87
N SER A 282 -12.15 49.31 2.90
CA SER A 282 -13.45 48.61 2.93
C SER A 282 -13.93 48.06 1.57
N SER A 283 -13.09 48.01 0.52
CA SER A 283 -13.49 47.47 -0.80
C SER A 283 -12.62 46.31 -1.30
N ARG A 284 -11.73 45.77 -0.45
CA ARG A 284 -10.86 44.63 -0.81
C ARG A 284 -11.14 43.33 -0.05
N ASP A 285 -12.00 43.37 0.97
CA ASP A 285 -12.25 42.22 1.86
C ASP A 285 -13.49 41.39 1.46
N ASP A 286 -14.31 41.87 0.51
CA ASP A 286 -15.52 41.15 0.07
C ASP A 286 -15.23 40.01 -0.92
N ASP A 287 -14.06 40.00 -1.57
CA ASP A 287 -13.67 38.92 -2.48
C ASP A 287 -13.08 37.70 -1.72
N GLU A 288 -12.51 37.89 -0.52
CA GLU A 288 -11.87 36.82 0.26
C GLU A 288 -12.90 35.92 0.98
N TRP A 289 -14.06 36.47 1.34
CA TRP A 289 -15.16 35.70 1.96
C TRP A 289 -15.97 34.86 0.97
N SER A 290 -15.91 35.17 -0.33
CA SER A 290 -16.58 34.38 -1.37
C SER A 290 -15.88 33.05 -1.67
N PHE A 291 -14.57 32.94 -1.37
CA PHE A 291 -13.80 31.70 -1.53
C PHE A 291 -14.07 30.68 -0.40
N ALA A 292 -14.34 31.16 0.82
CA ALA A 292 -14.61 30.30 1.97
C ALA A 292 -16.02 29.67 1.94
N ALA A 293 -17.01 30.35 1.35
CA ALA A 293 -18.39 29.85 1.29
C ALA A 293 -18.59 28.69 0.28
N ASN A 294 -17.79 28.63 -0.79
CA ASN A 294 -17.88 27.59 -1.82
C ASN A 294 -17.27 26.24 -1.42
N ILE A 295 -16.62 26.14 -0.25
CA ILE A 295 -16.00 24.90 0.26
C ILE A 295 -17.02 24.05 1.07
N SER A 296 -18.17 24.61 1.44
CA SER A 296 -19.13 23.97 2.36
C SER A 296 -20.00 22.85 1.76
N HIS A 297 -19.85 22.54 0.46
CA HIS A 297 -20.57 21.47 -0.24
C HIS A 297 -19.68 20.29 -0.66
N ALA A 298 -18.54 20.08 -0.01
CA ALA A 298 -17.78 18.83 -0.14
C ALA A 298 -18.68 17.65 0.24
N ARG A 299 -18.83 16.70 -0.68
CA ARG A 299 -19.77 15.58 -0.61
C ARG A 299 -19.34 14.64 0.52
N THR A 300 -20.29 13.99 1.20
CA THR A 300 -19.99 12.95 2.21
C THR A 300 -19.06 11.84 1.69
N ASP A 301 -19.04 11.62 0.38
CA ASP A 301 -18.18 10.65 -0.30
C ASP A 301 -16.70 11.08 -0.27
N ASP A 302 -16.42 12.39 -0.34
CA ASP A 302 -15.05 12.94 -0.31
C ASP A 302 -14.41 12.70 1.07
N PHE A 303 -15.20 12.76 2.14
CA PHE A 303 -14.76 12.46 3.50
C PHE A 303 -14.44 10.98 3.70
N ALA A 304 -15.21 10.07 3.11
CA ALA A 304 -14.97 8.63 3.21
C ALA A 304 -13.70 8.22 2.45
N ILE A 305 -13.50 8.78 1.24
CA ILE A 305 -12.27 8.61 0.46
C ILE A 305 -11.07 9.13 1.25
N ALA A 306 -11.16 10.36 1.78
CA ALA A 306 -10.09 10.94 2.59
C ALA A 306 -9.77 10.08 3.83
N ALA A 307 -10.77 9.54 4.53
CA ALA A 307 -10.54 8.68 5.70
C ALA A 307 -9.82 7.37 5.34
N SER A 308 -10.19 6.74 4.22
CA SER A 308 -9.54 5.52 3.73
C SER A 308 -8.10 5.79 3.31
N VAL A 309 -7.87 6.85 2.55
CA VAL A 309 -6.54 7.31 2.12
C VAL A 309 -5.64 7.58 3.33
N ARG A 310 -6.13 8.35 4.31
CA ARG A 310 -5.40 8.65 5.55
C ARG A 310 -5.06 7.39 6.33
N LYS A 311 -5.99 6.43 6.43
CA LYS A 311 -5.72 5.13 7.06
C LYS A 311 -4.60 4.37 6.34
N THR A 312 -4.58 4.37 5.01
CA THR A 312 -3.50 3.76 4.21
C THR A 312 -2.16 4.44 4.48
N VAL A 313 -2.11 5.77 4.48
CA VAL A 313 -0.90 6.53 4.80
C VAL A 313 -0.42 6.21 6.22
N ARG A 314 -1.30 6.25 7.24
CA ARG A 314 -0.94 5.90 8.63
C ARG A 314 -0.37 4.48 8.73
N ASN A 315 -0.97 3.52 8.02
CA ASN A 315 -0.49 2.14 8.00
C ASN A 315 0.85 1.98 7.27
N GLY A 316 1.11 2.78 6.24
CA GLY A 316 2.37 2.80 5.50
C GLY A 316 3.51 3.50 6.25
N MET A 317 3.21 4.25 7.31
CA MET A 317 4.22 4.82 8.19
C MET A 317 4.85 3.74 9.07
N VAL A 318 6.17 3.81 9.22
CA VAL A 318 6.92 2.94 10.11
C VAL A 318 7.69 3.76 11.13
N ARG A 319 7.89 3.19 12.30
CA ARG A 319 8.76 3.78 13.32
C ARG A 319 10.13 3.14 13.25
N MET A 320 11.16 3.94 13.44
CA MET A 320 12.54 3.51 13.35
C MET A 320 13.32 3.87 14.60
N PHE A 321 14.21 2.96 14.99
CA PHE A 321 15.12 3.17 16.11
C PHE A 321 16.55 2.83 15.69
N ASN A 322 17.41 3.84 15.78
CA ASN A 322 18.85 3.69 15.60
C ASN A 322 19.51 3.54 16.96
N LYS A 323 19.87 2.31 17.30
CA LYS A 323 20.49 1.98 18.59
C LYS A 323 21.85 2.66 18.80
N GLN A 324 22.58 2.98 17.73
CA GLN A 324 23.94 3.53 17.82
C GLN A 324 23.93 5.03 18.11
N SER A 325 22.97 5.77 17.56
CA SER A 325 22.81 7.21 17.83
C SER A 325 21.76 7.51 18.90
N GLU A 326 21.06 6.48 19.40
CA GLU A 326 19.90 6.61 20.29
C GLU A 326 18.79 7.50 19.71
N LEU A 327 18.74 7.63 18.37
CA LEU A 327 17.73 8.42 17.68
C LEU A 327 16.53 7.56 17.28
N SER A 328 15.35 8.09 17.61
CA SER A 328 14.06 7.63 17.08
C SER A 328 13.68 8.49 15.88
N GLY A 329 13.13 7.86 14.85
CA GLY A 329 12.62 8.56 13.68
C GLY A 329 11.45 7.83 13.05
N ASN A 330 10.94 8.43 11.99
CA ASN A 330 9.87 7.90 11.16
C ASN A 330 10.46 7.40 9.83
N GLY A 331 9.71 6.56 9.15
CA GLY A 331 9.96 6.19 7.76
C GLY A 331 8.64 5.93 7.06
N VAL A 332 8.71 5.90 5.73
CA VAL A 332 7.58 5.70 4.83
C VAL A 332 7.84 4.42 4.05
N LEU A 333 6.94 3.45 4.13
CA LEU A 333 7.00 2.25 3.31
C LEU A 333 6.63 2.64 1.87
N ILE A 334 7.61 2.69 0.97
CA ILE A 334 7.40 3.13 -0.42
C ILE A 334 7.28 1.98 -1.42
N ALA A 335 7.63 0.75 -1.02
CA ALA A 335 7.41 -0.44 -1.84
C ALA A 335 7.47 -1.73 -1.03
N VAL A 336 6.69 -2.73 -1.48
CA VAL A 336 6.73 -4.11 -0.99
C VAL A 336 6.91 -5.05 -2.18
N ARG A 337 8.09 -5.66 -2.28
CA ARG A 337 8.45 -6.64 -3.32
C ARG A 337 8.88 -7.94 -2.66
N LYS A 338 7.92 -8.80 -2.34
CA LYS A 338 8.14 -10.02 -1.55
C LYS A 338 9.39 -10.79 -2.04
N PRO A 339 10.36 -11.09 -1.15
CA PRO A 339 10.29 -11.01 0.32
C PRO A 339 10.75 -9.66 0.92
N PHE A 340 11.06 -8.66 0.11
CA PHE A 340 11.65 -7.40 0.53
C PHE A 340 10.63 -6.26 0.65
N ALA A 341 10.95 -5.31 1.52
CA ALA A 341 10.23 -4.05 1.67
C ALA A 341 11.22 -2.89 1.77
N TYR A 342 10.84 -1.75 1.22
CA TYR A 342 11.69 -0.57 1.09
C TYR A 342 11.09 0.62 1.84
N ILE A 343 11.90 1.25 2.69
CA ILE A 343 11.49 2.37 3.52
C ILE A 343 12.32 3.59 3.13
N LEU A 344 11.63 4.70 2.83
CA LEU A 344 12.25 6.01 2.69
C LEU A 344 12.23 6.74 4.04
N THR A 345 13.34 7.35 4.43
CA THR A 345 13.50 8.04 5.72
C THR A 345 14.54 9.16 5.62
N SER A 346 14.70 9.91 6.71
CA SER A 346 15.75 10.93 6.82
C SER A 346 17.13 10.30 7.03
N ALA A 347 18.15 10.83 6.36
CA ALA A 347 19.55 10.46 6.54
C ALA A 347 20.02 10.60 8.01
N SER A 348 19.46 11.56 8.75
CA SER A 348 19.79 11.79 10.16
C SER A 348 19.36 10.63 11.07
N VAL A 349 18.28 9.92 10.71
CA VAL A 349 17.78 8.79 11.51
C VAL A 349 18.73 7.59 11.41
N VAL A 350 19.36 7.40 10.25
CA VAL A 350 20.24 6.26 9.96
C VAL A 350 21.72 6.61 10.12
N ASP A 351 22.05 7.74 10.75
CA ASP A 351 23.43 8.18 10.84
C ASP A 351 24.30 7.19 11.62
N ARG A 352 25.56 7.06 11.18
CA ARG A 352 26.61 6.18 11.74
C ARG A 352 26.31 4.69 11.80
N THR A 353 25.16 4.22 11.33
CA THR A 353 24.80 2.79 11.34
C THR A 353 24.56 2.24 9.93
N LYS A 354 24.76 0.92 9.76
CA LYS A 354 24.33 0.18 8.56
C LYS A 354 22.96 -0.48 8.74
N ARG A 355 22.47 -0.58 9.98
CA ARG A 355 21.23 -1.29 10.32
C ARG A 355 20.42 -0.52 11.36
N VAL A 356 19.10 -0.55 11.18
CA VAL A 356 18.14 0.10 12.08
C VAL A 356 17.03 -0.87 12.42
N SER A 357 16.48 -0.74 13.63
CA SER A 357 15.27 -1.48 14.01
C SER A 357 14.07 -0.74 13.45
N VAL A 358 13.15 -1.46 12.81
CA VAL A 358 11.91 -0.92 12.25
C VAL A 358 10.74 -1.58 12.96
N LEU A 359 9.74 -0.80 13.34
CA LEU A 359 8.47 -1.27 13.87
C LEU A 359 7.36 -0.97 12.85
N THR A 360 6.68 -2.02 12.38
CA THR A 360 5.53 -1.94 11.47
C THR A 360 4.23 -2.22 12.21
N GLY A 361 3.09 -1.74 11.68
CA GLY A 361 1.77 -1.98 12.28
C GLY A 361 1.50 -1.15 13.55
N ALA A 362 2.12 0.02 13.63
CA ALA A 362 2.08 0.93 14.78
C ALA A 362 0.78 1.75 14.91
N SER A 363 -0.05 1.81 13.88
CA SER A 363 -1.16 2.74 13.74
C SER A 363 -2.46 2.24 14.40
N ASP A 364 -2.79 2.87 15.53
CA ASP A 364 -4.12 3.08 16.15
C ASP A 364 -4.99 1.87 16.57
N ALA A 365 -4.72 0.66 16.08
CA ALA A 365 -5.47 -0.51 16.51
C ALA A 365 -4.86 -1.07 17.80
N SER A 366 -5.58 -0.93 18.92
CA SER A 366 -5.23 -1.53 20.22
C SER A 366 -5.01 -3.05 20.18
N SER A 367 -5.36 -3.71 19.07
CA SER A 367 -5.18 -5.14 18.83
C SER A 367 -3.93 -5.51 18.03
N TYR A 368 -3.24 -4.57 17.38
CA TYR A 368 -2.07 -4.89 16.57
C TYR A 368 -0.79 -4.78 17.41
N GLN A 369 -0.11 -5.91 17.58
CA GLN A 369 1.23 -5.94 18.17
C GLN A 369 2.24 -5.47 17.10
N PRO A 370 3.01 -4.41 17.34
CA PRO A 370 3.98 -3.94 16.36
C PRO A 370 5.02 -5.03 16.08
N GLU A 371 5.25 -5.31 14.80
CA GLU A 371 6.27 -6.29 14.41
C GLU A 371 7.63 -5.61 14.27
N LYS A 372 8.65 -6.22 14.85
CA LYS A 372 10.01 -5.69 14.83
C LYS A 372 10.84 -6.33 13.72
N HIS A 373 11.30 -5.50 12.79
CA HIS A 373 12.21 -5.86 11.71
C HIS A 373 13.58 -5.21 11.87
N TYR A 374 14.58 -5.74 11.17
CA TYR A 374 15.89 -5.12 11.05
C TYR A 374 16.14 -4.74 9.59
N ALA A 375 16.17 -3.44 9.32
CA ALA A 375 16.41 -2.92 7.99
C ALA A 375 17.89 -2.56 7.80
N THR A 376 18.38 -2.76 6.59
CA THR A 376 19.74 -2.39 6.17
C THR A 376 19.67 -1.12 5.34
N VAL A 377 20.59 -0.18 5.56
CA VAL A 377 20.71 1.03 4.75
C VAL A 377 21.21 0.63 3.36
N VAL A 378 20.40 0.89 2.33
CA VAL A 378 20.73 0.61 0.92
C VAL A 378 21.44 1.80 0.30
N ALA A 379 20.91 3.00 0.49
CA ALA A 379 21.55 4.24 0.07
C ALA A 379 21.27 5.38 1.06
N LYS A 380 22.19 6.34 1.12
CA LYS A 380 22.10 7.54 1.97
C LYS A 380 22.69 8.74 1.22
N SER A 381 22.01 9.88 1.26
CA SER A 381 22.49 11.17 0.79
C SER A 381 22.41 12.17 1.94
N ASN A 382 23.57 12.58 2.48
CA ASN A 382 23.61 13.65 3.47
C ASN A 382 23.20 14.98 2.84
N ALA A 383 23.57 15.22 1.58
CA ALA A 383 23.21 16.40 0.81
C ALA A 383 21.70 16.65 0.88
N ASN A 384 20.90 15.68 0.40
CA ASN A 384 19.44 15.80 0.33
C ASN A 384 18.75 15.40 1.64
N GLY A 385 19.50 14.99 2.66
CA GLY A 385 18.95 14.48 3.92
C GLY A 385 18.10 13.21 3.76
N LEU A 386 18.31 12.40 2.71
CA LEU A 386 17.50 11.22 2.40
C LEU A 386 18.25 9.90 2.63
N ALA A 387 17.53 8.87 3.05
CA ALA A 387 18.03 7.51 3.10
C ALA A 387 16.94 6.52 2.68
N ILE A 388 17.38 5.40 2.12
CA ILE A 388 16.51 4.27 1.79
C ILE A 388 17.03 3.01 2.46
N LEU A 389 16.09 2.27 3.03
CA LEU A 389 16.33 1.05 3.76
C LEU A 389 15.64 -0.12 3.08
N ARG A 390 16.18 -1.31 3.31
CA ARG A 390 15.56 -2.57 2.89
C ARG A 390 15.50 -3.55 4.05
N PHE A 391 14.37 -4.20 4.23
CA PHE A 391 14.23 -5.33 5.15
C PHE A 391 13.47 -6.48 4.49
N MET A 392 13.54 -7.65 5.11
CA MET A 392 12.75 -8.81 4.71
C MET A 392 11.61 -9.00 5.69
N SER A 393 10.43 -9.33 5.17
CA SER A 393 9.28 -9.75 5.98
C SER A 393 8.64 -11.00 5.38
N ARG A 394 8.15 -11.88 6.26
CA ARG A 394 7.29 -13.01 5.89
C ARG A 394 5.82 -12.71 6.17
N SER A 395 5.57 -11.73 7.03
CA SER A 395 4.23 -11.27 7.38
C SER A 395 3.66 -10.40 6.27
N ALA A 396 2.34 -10.34 6.20
CA ALA A 396 1.66 -9.36 5.37
C ALA A 396 2.05 -7.95 5.86
N LEU A 397 2.58 -7.14 4.97
CA LEU A 397 2.90 -5.74 5.24
C LEU A 397 1.73 -4.87 4.77
N PRO A 398 1.55 -3.68 5.37
CA PRO A 398 0.61 -2.70 4.86
C PRO A 398 0.99 -2.28 3.43
N ALA A 399 0.01 -1.73 2.71
CA ALA A 399 0.25 -1.20 1.38
C ALA A 399 1.32 -0.09 1.42
N ALA A 400 2.16 -0.06 0.38
CA ALA A 400 3.14 1.00 0.21
C ALA A 400 2.45 2.33 -0.15
N ILE A 401 3.05 3.44 0.30
CA ILE A 401 2.61 4.79 -0.05
C ILE A 401 3.27 5.14 -1.39
N PRO A 402 2.48 5.40 -2.45
CA PRO A 402 3.02 5.73 -3.75
C PRO A 402 3.75 7.08 -3.70
N VAL A 403 4.89 7.18 -4.39
CA VAL A 403 5.57 8.48 -4.55
C VAL A 403 4.86 9.25 -5.66
N ALA A 404 4.52 10.52 -5.39
CA ALA A 404 3.85 11.35 -6.37
C ALA A 404 4.68 11.47 -7.67
N GLY A 405 3.99 11.60 -8.80
CA GLY A 405 4.61 11.80 -10.11
C GLY A 405 5.45 13.08 -10.20
N GLN A 406 6.07 13.32 -11.35
CA GLN A 406 6.89 14.51 -11.56
C GLN A 406 6.06 15.77 -11.44
N TRP A 407 6.50 16.70 -10.59
CA TRP A 407 5.91 18.03 -10.50
C TRP A 407 6.91 19.02 -11.06
N ASN A 408 6.43 20.03 -11.78
CA ASN A 408 7.33 21.12 -12.11
C ASN A 408 7.45 21.99 -10.85
N SER A 409 8.60 21.96 -10.16
CA SER A 409 8.78 22.67 -8.89
C SER A 409 8.54 24.18 -9.00
N THR A 410 8.62 24.74 -10.21
CA THR A 410 8.30 26.15 -10.51
C THR A 410 6.80 26.45 -10.58
N ASP A 411 5.95 25.44 -10.79
CA ASP A 411 4.50 25.59 -10.97
C ASP A 411 3.69 24.87 -9.88
N ALA A 412 4.34 24.45 -8.79
CA ALA A 412 3.69 23.70 -7.71
C ALA A 412 2.53 24.53 -7.11
N PRO A 413 1.26 24.13 -7.30
CA PRO A 413 0.15 24.89 -6.80
C PRO A 413 0.11 24.82 -5.27
N GLN A 414 -0.38 25.88 -4.63
CA GLN A 414 -0.76 25.78 -3.22
C GLN A 414 -1.83 24.70 -3.09
N MET A 415 -1.58 23.72 -2.23
CA MET A 415 -2.55 22.66 -1.99
C MET A 415 -2.54 22.20 -0.55
N GLN A 416 -3.68 21.63 -0.17
CA GLN A 416 -3.84 20.91 1.06
C GLN A 416 -3.02 19.62 1.01
N ALA A 417 -2.26 19.39 2.06
CA ALA A 417 -1.42 18.22 2.25
C ALA A 417 -1.57 17.71 3.69
N PHE A 418 -1.13 16.48 3.93
CA PHE A 418 -1.17 15.86 5.25
C PHE A 418 0.24 15.52 5.70
N ALA A 419 0.65 16.09 6.83
CA ALA A 419 1.89 15.74 7.50
C ALA A 419 1.61 14.57 8.47
N THR A 420 2.19 13.41 8.18
CA THR A 420 1.97 12.18 8.95
C THR A 420 3.28 11.64 9.52
N GLY A 421 3.26 11.21 10.77
CA GLY A 421 4.39 10.57 11.45
C GLY A 421 4.00 10.00 12.80
N HIS A 422 4.96 9.46 13.54
CA HIS A 422 4.75 9.02 14.92
C HIS A 422 5.32 10.06 15.89
N ASP A 423 4.55 10.37 16.94
CA ASP A 423 4.95 11.24 18.03
C ASP A 423 5.37 10.43 19.25
N GLY A 424 6.55 10.74 19.79
CA GLY A 424 6.99 10.28 21.11
C GLY A 424 7.17 8.76 21.30
N PRO A 425 7.39 8.31 22.55
CA PRO A 425 7.59 6.90 22.91
C PRO A 425 6.34 6.04 22.72
N ASN A 426 5.14 6.64 22.82
CA ASN A 426 3.86 5.94 22.86
C ASN A 426 3.37 5.43 21.51
N ASN A 427 4.15 5.65 20.43
CA ASN A 427 3.84 5.15 19.09
C ASN A 427 2.52 5.71 18.52
N SER A 428 2.03 6.82 19.07
CA SER A 428 0.85 7.49 18.55
C SER A 428 1.16 8.12 17.21
N THR A 429 0.37 7.80 16.19
CA THR A 429 0.47 8.46 14.89
C THR A 429 -0.12 9.86 15.01
N TYR A 430 0.61 10.88 14.61
CA TYR A 430 0.06 12.22 14.40
C TYR A 430 -0.26 12.41 12.92
N GLU A 431 -1.33 13.14 12.67
CA GLU A 431 -1.74 13.55 11.34
C GLU A 431 -2.18 15.01 11.46
N ASN A 432 -1.40 15.91 10.86
CA ASN A 432 -1.69 17.32 10.86
C ASN A 432 -1.99 17.75 9.42
N GLU A 433 -3.13 18.40 9.24
CA GLU A 433 -3.41 19.10 8.00
C GLU A 433 -2.43 20.26 7.85
N ALA A 434 -1.81 20.36 6.67
CA ALA A 434 -0.89 21.41 6.33
C ALA A 434 -1.23 21.95 4.94
N TRP A 435 -0.97 23.23 4.72
CA TRP A 435 -1.08 23.82 3.39
C TRP A 435 0.33 24.09 2.89
N THR A 436 0.63 23.58 1.69
CA THR A 436 1.89 23.86 1.01
C THR A 436 1.81 25.24 0.38
N ARG A 437 2.84 26.06 0.58
CA ARG A 437 2.86 27.47 0.15
C ARG A 437 3.65 27.69 -1.12
N ALA A 438 4.87 27.13 -1.17
CA ALA A 438 5.81 27.26 -2.27
C ALA A 438 6.92 26.22 -2.13
N VAL A 439 7.61 25.96 -3.24
CA VAL A 439 8.90 25.27 -3.23
C VAL A 439 9.99 26.28 -2.92
N VAL A 440 10.70 26.07 -1.83
CA VAL A 440 11.86 26.88 -1.42
C VAL A 440 13.12 26.11 -1.72
N ARG A 441 14.03 26.78 -2.43
CA ARG A 441 15.34 26.24 -2.76
C ARG A 441 16.32 26.54 -1.63
N VAL A 442 16.73 25.51 -0.90
CA VAL A 442 17.69 25.61 0.21
C VAL A 442 19.05 25.18 -0.29
N LYS A 443 20.12 25.93 0.01
CA LYS A 443 21.49 25.53 -0.33
C LYS A 443 22.19 24.97 0.92
N PRO A 444 22.45 23.66 0.99
CA PRO A 444 23.17 23.09 2.12
C PRO A 444 24.57 23.67 2.27
N SER A 445 25.01 23.84 3.51
CA SER A 445 26.34 24.30 3.90
C SER A 445 27.45 23.41 3.38
N GLU A 446 27.20 22.11 3.25
CA GLU A 446 28.17 21.11 2.79
C GLU A 446 28.16 20.88 1.28
N THR A 447 27.25 21.49 0.51
CA THR A 447 27.11 21.20 -0.93
C THR A 447 26.93 22.43 -1.81
N ASP A 448 27.45 22.35 -3.04
CA ASP A 448 27.24 23.39 -4.04
C ASP A 448 25.85 23.34 -4.69
N SER A 449 25.14 22.22 -4.56
CA SER A 449 23.82 22.00 -5.13
C SER A 449 22.72 22.41 -4.16
N SER A 450 21.79 23.22 -4.65
CA SER A 450 20.56 23.52 -3.91
C SER A 450 19.54 22.38 -3.98
N ILE A 451 18.68 22.28 -2.97
CA ILE A 451 17.61 21.29 -2.84
C ILE A 451 16.27 22.01 -2.80
N ASP A 452 15.33 21.49 -3.57
CA ASP A 452 13.96 21.97 -3.54
C ASP A 452 13.21 21.37 -2.33
N THR A 453 12.58 22.22 -1.51
CA THR A 453 11.84 21.83 -0.29
C THR A 453 10.45 22.45 -0.26
N TRP A 454 9.49 21.79 0.37
CA TRP A 454 8.18 22.36 0.64
C TRP A 454 8.22 23.29 1.85
N GLN A 455 7.71 24.50 1.65
CA GLN A 455 7.38 25.40 2.75
C GLN A 455 5.91 25.21 3.15
N LEU A 456 5.66 24.96 4.43
CA LEU A 456 4.31 24.86 4.98
C LEU A 456 3.83 26.24 5.47
N SER A 457 2.55 26.54 5.28
CA SER A 457 1.95 27.83 5.68
C SER A 457 1.73 27.95 7.19
N SER A 458 1.48 26.82 7.85
CA SER A 458 1.33 26.74 9.30
C SER A 458 2.66 26.35 9.92
N ALA A 459 2.95 26.91 11.10
CA ALA A 459 3.95 26.38 12.02
C ALA A 459 3.45 25.05 12.59
N SER A 460 3.14 24.09 11.72
CA SER A 460 2.93 22.70 12.10
C SER A 460 4.26 22.25 12.68
N SER A 461 4.30 22.08 14.02
CA SER A 461 5.44 21.48 14.68
C SER A 461 5.60 20.07 14.11
N THR A 462 6.42 19.93 13.08
CA THR A 462 6.78 18.63 12.55
C THR A 462 7.46 17.86 13.67
N LYS A 463 6.77 16.86 14.22
CA LYS A 463 7.30 16.06 15.31
C LYS A 463 8.06 14.86 14.75
N GLY A 464 9.25 15.14 14.21
CA GLY A 464 10.26 14.12 13.97
C GLY A 464 10.66 13.90 12.51
N TYR A 465 11.88 13.40 12.36
CA TYR A 465 12.52 13.14 11.07
C TYR A 465 11.91 11.92 10.37
N GLY A 466 11.82 11.97 9.04
CA GLY A 466 11.32 10.91 8.17
C GLY A 466 9.79 10.79 8.11
N GLY A 467 9.05 11.78 8.62
CA GLY A 467 7.60 11.87 8.45
C GLY A 467 7.22 12.13 6.99
N ALA A 468 6.06 11.64 6.58
CA ALA A 468 5.52 11.84 5.23
C ALA A 468 4.80 13.19 5.14
N LEU A 469 4.88 13.81 3.97
CA LEU A 469 3.93 14.81 3.50
C LEU A 469 3.21 14.21 2.30
N THR A 470 1.89 14.04 2.39
CA THR A 470 1.09 13.46 1.30
C THR A 470 0.06 14.43 0.75
N ASP A 471 -0.29 14.29 -0.53
CA ASP A 471 -1.45 14.99 -1.11
C ASP A 471 -2.79 14.39 -0.61
N GLN A 472 -3.91 14.91 -1.13
CA GLN A 472 -5.25 14.42 -0.80
C GLN A 472 -5.52 12.99 -1.29
N GLN A 473 -4.76 12.50 -2.27
CA GLN A 473 -4.86 11.16 -2.82
C GLN A 473 -3.96 10.16 -2.05
N GLY A 474 -3.14 10.65 -1.12
CA GLY A 474 -2.24 9.84 -0.30
C GLY A 474 -0.90 9.56 -0.99
N ASN A 475 -0.57 10.27 -2.06
CA ASN A 475 0.75 10.16 -2.67
C ASN A 475 1.77 10.94 -1.85
N LEU A 476 2.95 10.37 -1.65
CA LEU A 476 4.07 11.03 -1.00
C LEU A 476 4.58 12.17 -1.89
N ILE A 477 4.36 13.41 -1.46
CA ILE A 477 4.85 14.63 -2.11
C ILE A 477 6.08 15.19 -1.43
N GLY A 478 6.37 14.80 -0.19
CA GLY A 478 7.60 15.19 0.49
C GLY A 478 7.94 14.37 1.73
N LEU A 479 9.17 14.54 2.21
CA LEU A 479 9.69 13.81 3.37
C LEU A 479 10.38 14.75 4.36
N ALA A 480 9.97 14.71 5.62
CA ALA A 480 10.56 15.53 6.67
C ALA A 480 12.02 15.13 6.91
N THR A 481 12.95 16.07 6.76
CA THR A 481 14.37 15.88 7.03
C THR A 481 14.97 17.08 7.73
N ARG A 482 16.21 16.92 8.20
CA ARG A 482 17.05 18.01 8.68
C ARG A 482 18.04 18.36 7.59
N ILE A 483 18.04 19.62 7.17
CA ILE A 483 19.04 20.20 6.28
C ILE A 483 19.87 21.16 7.13
N ASP A 484 21.20 21.04 7.13
CA ASP A 484 22.15 21.93 7.82
C ASP A 484 21.99 22.17 9.33
N GLY A 485 21.26 21.32 10.04
CA GLY A 485 21.04 21.55 11.48
C GLY A 485 19.96 22.58 11.80
N GLU A 486 19.30 23.13 10.78
CA GLU A 486 18.13 24.00 10.90
C GLU A 486 16.85 23.20 11.21
N ASP A 487 15.72 23.91 11.23
CA ASP A 487 14.37 23.38 11.39
C ASP A 487 14.06 22.27 10.37
N ILE A 488 13.07 21.44 10.71
CA ILE A 488 12.65 20.35 9.84
C ILE A 488 12.03 20.92 8.56
N ALA A 489 12.58 20.51 7.42
CA ALA A 489 12.07 20.84 6.10
C ALA A 489 11.55 19.57 5.41
N TYR A 490 10.54 19.71 4.54
CA TYR A 490 10.05 18.60 3.73
C TYR A 490 10.75 18.61 2.37
N VAL A 491 11.57 17.61 2.10
CA VAL A 491 12.23 17.45 0.80
C VAL A 491 11.17 17.27 -0.28
N HIS A 492 11.28 18.02 -1.38
CA HIS A 492 10.30 17.97 -2.49
C HIS A 492 10.31 16.60 -3.19
N THR A 493 9.18 16.20 -3.79
CA THR A 493 9.06 14.90 -4.47
C THR A 493 10.13 14.71 -5.53
N ASP A 494 10.43 15.72 -6.34
CA ASP A 494 11.46 15.59 -7.39
C ASP A 494 12.85 15.25 -6.84
N GLU A 495 13.20 15.74 -5.65
CA GLU A 495 14.47 15.40 -5.00
C GLU A 495 14.46 13.96 -4.49
N ILE A 496 13.30 13.48 -4.02
CA ILE A 496 13.08 12.06 -3.69
C ILE A 496 13.26 11.21 -4.96
N ARG A 497 12.64 11.60 -6.08
CA ARG A 497 12.75 10.87 -7.35
C ARG A 497 14.19 10.83 -7.84
N ARG A 498 14.89 11.96 -7.92
CA ARG A 498 16.31 12.04 -8.30
C ARG A 498 17.20 11.19 -7.39
N PHE A 499 16.91 11.17 -6.08
CA PHE A 499 17.62 10.31 -5.14
C PHE A 499 17.39 8.82 -5.45
N LEU A 500 16.17 8.40 -5.75
CA LEU A 500 15.87 7.02 -6.13
C LEU A 500 16.49 6.65 -7.49
N GLU A 501 16.42 7.55 -8.47
CA GLU A 501 17.02 7.41 -9.81
C GLU A 501 18.52 7.19 -9.72
N LYS A 502 19.22 8.06 -8.99
CA LYS A 502 20.67 7.98 -8.81
C LYS A 502 21.12 6.66 -8.19
N ASN A 503 20.25 5.97 -7.45
CA ASN A 503 20.56 4.71 -6.78
C ASN A 503 19.97 3.49 -7.50
N GLY A 504 19.40 3.64 -8.70
CA GLY A 504 18.81 2.54 -9.48
C GLY A 504 17.56 1.95 -8.86
N LEU A 505 16.74 2.77 -8.17
CA LEU A 505 15.55 2.34 -7.43
C LEU A 505 14.25 2.93 -8.01
N ASN A 506 14.25 3.35 -9.27
CA ASN A 506 13.07 3.94 -9.94
C ASN A 506 11.90 2.99 -10.01
N ASP A 507 12.19 1.77 -10.44
CA ASP A 507 11.18 0.74 -10.59
C ASP A 507 10.52 0.44 -9.24
N ILE A 508 11.20 0.69 -8.13
CA ILE A 508 10.67 0.40 -6.80
C ILE A 508 9.57 1.40 -6.41
N ALA A 509 9.73 2.68 -6.73
CA ALA A 509 8.83 3.73 -6.26
C ALA A 509 7.73 4.14 -7.25
N PHE A 510 7.94 3.91 -8.56
CA PHE A 510 7.02 4.35 -9.61
C PHE A 510 6.28 3.22 -10.31
N ASP A 511 6.54 1.97 -9.92
CA ASP A 511 5.82 0.83 -10.44
C ASP A 511 4.46 0.72 -9.74
N THR A 512 3.48 1.44 -10.32
CA THR A 512 2.09 1.43 -9.86
C THR A 512 1.47 0.03 -9.90
N ALA A 513 2.06 -0.92 -10.64
CA ALA A 513 1.61 -2.30 -10.67
C ALA A 513 2.00 -3.10 -9.41
N ASN A 514 2.93 -2.59 -8.59
CA ASN A 514 3.44 -3.25 -7.39
C ASN A 514 3.04 -2.56 -6.07
N ALA A 515 2.19 -1.52 -6.13
CA ALA A 515 1.63 -0.85 -4.94
C ALA A 515 0.46 -1.64 -4.28
N THR A 516 0.13 -2.83 -4.80
CA THR A 516 -0.87 -3.74 -4.24
C THR A 516 -0.25 -4.65 -3.16
N PRO A 517 -0.83 -4.75 -1.94
CA PRO A 517 -0.32 -5.60 -0.84
C PRO A 517 -0.32 -7.13 -1.11
#